data_AF-A0A1S2VWF4-F1
#
_entry.id   AF-A0A1S2VWF4-F1
#
_cell.length_a   1.000
_cell.length_b   1.000
_cell.length_c   1.000
_cell.angle_alpha   90.00
_cell.angle_beta   90.00
_cell.angle_gamma   90.00
#
_symmetry.space_group_name_H-M   'P 1'
#
loop_
_entity.id
_entity.type
_entity.pdbx_description
1 polymer ?
#
loop_
_entity_poly.entity_id
_entity_poly.type
_entity_poly.pdbx_seq_one_letter_code
_entity_poly.pdbx_strand_id
1 'polypeptide(L)'
;MRLAMAQMAMTDNIDENADRALAYYDQAGEAGADLLFFPEIQFSPFFPQYENRDASRYLMDLTDRHVAALQNKALQHGMYVSPNLYLKAQASRTLL
;
A
#
# COMPACT_ATOMS: atom_id res chain seq x y z
N MET A 1 7.13 6.78 20.99
CA MET A 1 7.00 6.35 19.59
C MET A 1 7.06 4.84 19.53
N ARG A 2 5.96 4.19 19.15
CA ARG A 2 5.79 2.75 18.97
C ARG A 2 5.68 2.46 17.48
N LEU A 3 6.53 1.55 16.99
CA LEU A 3 6.58 1.17 15.59
C LEU A 3 5.92 -0.20 15.40
N ALA A 4 5.18 -0.35 14.31
CA ALA A 4 4.64 -1.63 13.86
C ALA A 4 5.17 -1.93 12.44
N MET A 5 5.42 -3.21 12.16
CA MET A 5 5.88 -3.68 10.86
C MET A 5 4.97 -4.83 10.43
N ALA A 6 4.24 -4.65 9.33
CA ALA A 6 3.40 -5.70 8.78
C ALA A 6 4.27 -6.74 8.08
N GLN A 7 4.01 -8.03 8.33
CA GLN A 7 4.61 -9.13 7.61
C GLN A 7 3.53 -9.85 6.82
N MET A 8 3.40 -9.51 5.54
CA MET A 8 2.30 -9.95 4.69
C MET A 8 2.81 -10.78 3.51
N ALA A 9 2.10 -11.87 3.21
CA ALA A 9 2.28 -12.63 1.96
C ALA A 9 1.34 -12.05 0.89
N MET A 10 1.90 -11.75 -0.27
CA MET A 10 1.18 -11.08 -1.35
C MET A 10 0.57 -12.09 -2.31
N THR A 11 -0.62 -11.76 -2.78
CA THR A 11 -1.29 -12.45 -3.88
C THR A 11 -1.32 -11.57 -5.11
N ASP A 12 -1.83 -12.09 -6.21
CA ASP A 12 -1.99 -11.34 -7.46
C ASP A 12 -3.32 -10.56 -7.53
N ASN A 13 -4.14 -10.67 -6.48
CA ASN A 13 -5.39 -9.95 -6.26
C ASN A 13 -5.17 -8.73 -5.35
N ILE A 14 -5.40 -7.53 -5.91
CA ILE A 14 -5.21 -6.26 -5.21
C ILE A 14 -6.18 -6.11 -4.04
N ASP A 15 -7.43 -6.56 -4.19
CA ASP A 15 -8.45 -6.44 -3.16
C ASP A 15 -8.11 -7.28 -1.92
N GLU A 16 -7.67 -8.53 -2.13
CA GLU A 16 -7.23 -9.37 -1.02
C GLU A 16 -6.02 -8.78 -0.28
N ASN A 17 -5.06 -8.21 -1.01
CA ASN A 17 -3.91 -7.55 -0.41
C ASN A 17 -4.34 -6.29 0.35
N ALA A 18 -5.32 -5.54 -0.16
CA ALA A 18 -5.89 -4.35 0.49
C ALA A 18 -6.61 -4.70 1.80
N ASP A 19 -7.44 -5.74 1.79
CA ASP A 19 -8.17 -6.19 2.97
C ASP A 19 -7.19 -6.63 4.07
N ARG A 20 -6.14 -7.40 3.72
CA ARG A 20 -5.07 -7.77 4.66
C ARG A 20 -4.33 -6.54 5.18
N ALA A 21 -4.00 -5.58 4.31
CA ALA A 21 -3.36 -4.34 4.73
C ALA A 21 -4.22 -3.59 5.76
N LEU A 22 -5.50 -3.38 5.47
CA LEU A 22 -6.43 -2.69 6.38
C LEU A 22 -6.59 -3.40 7.72
N ALA A 23 -6.54 -4.74 7.74
CA ALA A 23 -6.51 -5.50 9.00
C ALA A 23 -5.24 -5.22 9.83
N TYR A 24 -4.08 -5.05 9.19
CA TYR A 24 -2.86 -4.65 9.90
C TYR A 24 -2.93 -3.22 10.45
N TYR A 25 -3.65 -2.31 9.78
CA TYR A 25 -3.90 -0.98 10.33
C TYR A 25 -4.73 -1.09 11.61
N ASP A 26 -5.79 -1.91 11.61
CA ASP A 26 -6.61 -2.11 12.81
C ASP A 26 -5.79 -2.68 13.96
N GLN A 27 -5.02 -3.74 13.71
CA GLN A 27 -4.14 -4.35 14.73
C GLN A 27 -3.09 -3.37 15.27
N ALA A 28 -2.45 -2.59 14.40
CA ALA A 28 -1.44 -1.63 14.81
C ALA A 28 -2.05 -0.47 15.62
N GLY A 29 -3.21 0.02 15.20
CA GLY A 29 -3.92 1.11 15.87
C GLY A 29 -4.43 0.69 17.25
N GLU A 30 -5.05 -0.49 17.35
CA GLU A 30 -5.48 -1.08 18.62
C GLU A 30 -4.30 -1.35 19.57
N ALA A 31 -3.12 -1.66 19.03
CA ALA A 31 -1.89 -1.81 19.81
C ALA A 31 -1.23 -0.46 20.18
N GLY A 32 -1.79 0.68 19.75
CA GLY A 32 -1.25 2.02 20.01
C GLY A 32 0.05 2.30 19.28
N ALA A 33 0.20 1.83 18.03
CA ALA A 33 1.34 2.18 17.18
C ALA A 33 1.23 3.63 16.68
N ASP A 34 2.35 4.33 16.68
CA ASP A 34 2.46 5.69 16.13
C ASP A 34 2.78 5.66 14.63
N LEU A 35 3.47 4.60 14.15
CA LEU A 35 3.85 4.43 12.74
C LEU A 35 3.84 2.94 12.33
N LEU A 36 3.12 2.63 11.25
CA LEU A 36 3.07 1.30 10.62
C LEU A 36 3.81 1.27 9.28
N PHE A 37 4.72 0.30 9.12
CA PHE A 37 5.45 0.02 7.87
C PHE A 37 4.92 -1.21 7.15
N PHE A 38 4.96 -1.17 5.82
CA PHE A 38 4.68 -2.31 4.94
C PHE A 38 5.90 -2.73 4.12
N PRO A 39 5.96 -4.02 3.70
CA PRO A 39 6.96 -4.47 2.73
C PRO A 39 6.76 -3.81 1.36
N GLU A 40 7.82 -3.74 0.56
CA GLU A 40 7.87 -2.99 -0.71
C GLU A 40 6.81 -3.39 -1.75
N ILE A 41 6.33 -4.62 -1.75
CA ILE A 41 5.37 -5.12 -2.75
C ILE A 41 3.97 -5.30 -2.18
N GLN A 42 3.51 -4.37 -1.32
CA GLN A 42 2.27 -4.47 -0.54
C GLN A 42 1.00 -4.87 -1.33
N PHE A 43 0.92 -4.57 -2.63
CA PHE A 43 -0.27 -4.83 -3.46
C PHE A 43 -0.02 -5.76 -4.65
N SER A 44 1.16 -6.37 -4.75
CA SER A 44 1.53 -7.14 -5.93
C SER A 44 2.45 -8.31 -5.63
N PRO A 45 2.50 -9.32 -6.52
CA PRO A 45 3.59 -10.28 -6.52
C PRO A 45 4.89 -9.59 -6.96
N PHE A 46 6.01 -10.29 -6.77
CA PHE A 46 7.30 -9.83 -7.26
C PHE A 46 7.40 -10.03 -8.78
N PHE A 47 7.28 -8.93 -9.55
CA PHE A 47 7.23 -8.97 -11.02
C PHE A 47 8.46 -9.57 -11.70
N PRO A 48 9.71 -9.32 -11.24
CA PRO A 48 10.89 -9.85 -11.92
C PRO A 48 10.95 -11.37 -11.99
N GLN A 49 10.11 -12.08 -11.22
CA GLN A 49 9.96 -13.53 -11.32
C GLN A 49 9.25 -13.99 -12.62
N TYR A 50 8.54 -13.09 -13.32
CA TYR A 50 7.70 -13.43 -14.46
C TYR A 50 8.04 -12.57 -15.69
N GLU A 51 8.83 -13.14 -16.60
CA GLU A 51 9.18 -12.47 -17.86
C GLU A 51 7.94 -12.19 -18.73
N ASN A 52 7.96 -11.05 -19.43
CA ASN A 52 6.96 -10.67 -20.44
C ASN A 52 5.50 -10.59 -19.93
N ARG A 53 5.29 -10.29 -18.66
CA ARG A 53 3.96 -10.04 -18.08
C ARG A 53 3.70 -8.55 -17.94
N ASP A 54 2.48 -8.14 -18.30
CA ASP A 54 2.00 -6.79 -18.06
C ASP A 54 1.63 -6.61 -16.58
N ALA A 55 2.30 -5.68 -15.91
CA ALA A 55 2.07 -5.30 -14.52
C ALA A 55 1.26 -4.00 -14.38
N SER A 56 0.78 -3.42 -15.47
CA SER A 56 0.04 -2.15 -15.49
C SER A 56 -1.18 -2.13 -14.56
N ARG A 57 -1.80 -3.30 -14.33
CA ARG A 57 -2.94 -3.46 -13.40
C ARG A 57 -2.64 -3.05 -11.96
N TYR A 58 -1.38 -3.03 -11.54
CA TYR A 58 -0.97 -2.65 -10.18
C TYR A 58 -0.68 -1.14 -10.02
N LEU A 59 -0.75 -0.37 -11.11
CA LEU A 59 -0.56 1.08 -11.08
C LEU A 59 -1.79 1.77 -10.51
N MET A 60 -1.61 2.46 -9.38
CA MET A 60 -2.65 3.26 -8.72
C MET A 60 -2.47 4.74 -9.02
N ASP A 61 -3.55 5.50 -8.88
CA ASP A 61 -3.52 6.95 -8.77
C ASP A 61 -3.91 7.39 -7.37
N LEU A 62 -3.68 8.66 -7.03
CA LEU A 62 -4.04 9.19 -5.72
C LEU A 62 -5.56 9.24 -5.48
N THR A 63 -6.37 9.07 -6.53
CA THR A 63 -7.83 9.00 -6.44
C THR A 63 -8.35 7.56 -6.37
N ASP A 64 -7.46 6.56 -6.38
CA ASP A 64 -7.81 5.15 -6.31
C ASP A 64 -8.50 4.83 -4.97
N ARG A 65 -9.54 3.99 -5.03
CA ARG A 65 -10.32 3.61 -3.84
C ARG A 65 -9.47 2.95 -2.75
N HIS A 66 -8.43 2.20 -3.11
CA HIS A 66 -7.52 1.57 -2.14
C HIS A 66 -6.70 2.64 -1.43
N VAL A 67 -6.17 3.63 -2.16
CA VAL A 67 -5.43 4.76 -1.57
C VAL A 67 -6.32 5.53 -0.60
N ALA A 68 -7.56 5.83 -1.00
CA ALA A 68 -8.52 6.49 -0.12
C ALA A 68 -8.83 5.66 1.15
N ALA A 69 -8.97 4.34 1.00
CA ALA A 69 -9.20 3.44 2.15
C ALA A 69 -8.02 3.45 3.13
N LEU A 70 -6.77 3.40 2.64
CA LEU A 70 -5.57 3.49 3.48
C LEU A 70 -5.50 4.83 4.23
N GLN A 71 -5.79 5.95 3.55
CA GLN A 71 -5.82 7.28 4.16
C GLN A 71 -6.87 7.39 5.27
N ASN A 72 -8.09 6.94 4.99
CA ASN A 72 -9.18 6.96 5.96
C ASN A 72 -8.86 6.11 7.19
N LYS A 73 -8.22 4.94 6.99
CA LYS A 73 -7.85 4.04 8.08
C LYS A 73 -6.71 4.59 8.94
N ALA A 74 -5.72 5.25 8.33
CA ALA A 74 -4.68 5.95 9.08
C ALA A 74 -5.27 7.08 9.94
N LEU A 75 -6.20 7.86 9.37
CA LEU A 75 -6.91 8.92 10.10
C LEU A 75 -7.74 8.37 11.25
N GLN A 76 -8.49 7.28 11.03
CA GLN A 76 -9.32 6.63 12.04
C GLN A 76 -8.52 6.27 13.31
N HIS A 77 -7.29 5.77 13.14
CA HIS A 77 -6.42 5.36 14.24
C HIS A 77 -5.46 6.45 14.73
N GLY A 78 -5.43 7.61 14.06
CA GLY A 78 -4.50 8.70 14.40
C GLY A 78 -3.03 8.30 14.26
N MET A 79 -2.71 7.40 13.32
CA MET A 79 -1.34 6.87 13.13
C MET A 79 -0.71 7.38 11.84
N TYR A 80 0.62 7.43 11.81
CA TYR A 80 1.35 7.55 10.56
C TYR A 80 1.50 6.18 9.88
N VAL A 81 1.63 6.18 8.56
CA VAL A 81 1.80 4.96 7.78
C VAL A 81 2.81 5.16 6.66
N SER A 82 3.61 4.13 6.41
CA SER A 82 4.51 4.01 5.27
C SER A 82 4.02 2.87 4.37
N PRO A 83 2.98 3.11 3.54
CA PRO A 83 2.52 2.13 2.57
C PRO A 83 3.48 2.06 1.38
N ASN A 84 3.46 0.95 0.66
CA ASN A 84 4.17 0.84 -0.61
C ASN A 84 3.19 0.68 -1.78
N LEU A 85 3.29 1.57 -2.76
CA LEU A 85 2.33 1.72 -3.85
C LEU A 85 3.08 2.03 -5.15
N TYR A 86 2.70 1.37 -6.24
CA TYR A 86 3.11 1.78 -7.58
C TYR A 86 2.18 2.90 -8.06
N LEU A 87 2.64 4.15 -7.98
CA LEU A 87 1.86 5.29 -8.44
C LEU A 87 2.12 5.58 -9.92
N LYS A 88 1.06 5.89 -10.66
CA LYS A 88 1.16 6.42 -12.03
C LYS A 88 2.00 7.70 -11.99
N ALA A 89 3.06 7.74 -12.79
CA ALA A 89 3.83 8.97 -12.98
C ALA A 89 2.92 10.05 -13.58
N GLN A 90 2.92 11.24 -12.98
CA GLN A 90 2.33 12.39 -13.63
C GLN A 90 3.23 12.76 -14.81
N ALA A 91 2.65 13.00 -15.99
CA ALA A 91 3.41 13.47 -17.13
C ALA A 91 4.14 14.77 -16.74
N SER A 92 5.46 14.72 -16.66
CA SER A 92 6.26 15.91 -16.47
C SER A 92 5.99 16.82 -17.66
N ARG A 93 5.43 18.02 -17.42
CA ARG A 93 5.56 19.11 -18.38
C ARG A 93 7.05 19.45 -18.46
N THR A 94 7.76 18.77 -19.35
CA THR A 94 9.07 19.22 -19.80
C THR A 94 8.84 20.54 -20.52
N LEU A 95 9.08 21.66 -19.83
CA LEU A 95 9.27 22.94 -20.49
C LEU A 95 10.60 22.84 -21.24
N LEU A 96 10.52 22.62 -22.55
CA LEU A 96 11.61 22.92 -23.49
C LEU A 96 11.70 24.43 -23.69
#